data_AF-A0A928ZYK0-F1
#
_entry.id   AF-A0A928ZYK0-F1
#
_cell.length_a   1.000
_cell.length_b   1.000
_cell.length_c   1.000
_cell.angle_alpha   90.00
_cell.angle_beta   90.00
_cell.angle_gamma   90.00
#
_symmetry.space_group_name_H-M   'P 1'
#
loop_
_entity.id
_entity.type
_entity.pdbx_description
1 polymer ?
#
loop_
_entity_poly.entity_id
_entity_poly.type
_entity_poly.pdbx_seq_one_letter_code
_entity_poly.pdbx_strand_id
1 'polypeptide(L)'
;MPDSMTPSVPTLAQLTIQVLVPCLPHIFVSDTNPLLHDPTLATLPEVSHKQLEAGQVLWQELWPDISRDYETVTAVQKVARTPDSPVWKSTFEQGLISILSRNEALAKSLAEILCNM
;
A
#
# COMPACT_ATOMS: atom_id res chain seq x y z
N MET A 1 -13.22 30.57 6.33
CA MET A 1 -12.37 29.58 7.01
C MET A 1 -12.62 28.26 6.32
N PRO A 2 -11.68 27.71 5.52
CA PRO A 2 -11.83 26.34 5.07
C PRO A 2 -11.45 25.41 6.23
N ASP A 3 -12.44 24.64 6.67
CA ASP A 3 -12.33 23.55 7.62
C ASP A 3 -11.15 22.64 7.26
N SER A 4 -10.35 22.28 8.27
CA SER A 4 -9.29 21.31 8.20
C SER A 4 -9.78 20.00 7.60
N MET A 5 -9.56 19.81 6.30
CA MET A 5 -9.65 18.53 5.59
C MET A 5 -8.51 17.61 6.04
N THR A 6 -8.45 17.28 7.32
CA THR A 6 -7.71 16.10 7.77
C THR A 6 -8.67 14.92 7.61
N PRO A 7 -8.46 14.02 6.63
CA PRO A 7 -9.32 12.85 6.46
C PRO A 7 -9.35 12.06 7.77
N SER A 8 -10.55 11.61 8.17
CA SER A 8 -10.68 10.74 9.35
C SER A 8 -9.86 9.47 9.16
N VAL A 9 -9.33 8.90 10.24
CA VAL A 9 -8.54 7.64 10.21
C VAL A 9 -9.16 6.53 9.33
N PRO A 10 -10.47 6.21 9.40
CA PRO A 10 -11.06 5.22 8.50
C PRO A 10 -10.98 5.61 7.02
N THR A 11 -11.26 6.88 6.69
CA THR A 11 -11.14 7.40 5.32
C THR A 11 -9.69 7.33 4.83
N LEU A 12 -8.75 7.68 5.69
CA LEU A 12 -7.32 7.63 5.39
C LEU A 12 -6.89 6.19 5.08
N ALA A 13 -7.26 5.24 5.94
CA ALA A 13 -6.97 3.82 5.73
C ALA A 13 -7.53 3.33 4.38
N GLN A 14 -8.78 3.68 4.07
CA GLN A 14 -9.43 3.27 2.83
C GLN A 14 -8.72 3.84 1.59
N LEU A 15 -8.29 5.11 1.64
CA LEU A 15 -7.53 5.75 0.55
C LEU A 15 -6.14 5.13 0.38
N THR A 16 -5.44 4.90 1.49
CA THR A 16 -4.14 4.22 1.47
C THR A 16 -4.25 2.85 0.80
N ILE A 17 -5.30 2.07 1.07
CA ILE A 17 -5.52 0.75 0.45
C ILE A 17 -5.80 0.89 -1.05
N GLN A 18 -6.63 1.84 -1.45
CA GLN A 18 -6.95 2.06 -2.87
C GLN A 18 -5.72 2.44 -3.70
N VAL A 19 -4.76 3.16 -3.11
CA VAL A 19 -3.49 3.48 -3.78
C VAL A 19 -2.51 2.32 -3.69
N LEU A 20 -2.32 1.76 -2.50
CA LEU A 20 -1.28 0.79 -2.23
C LEU A 20 -1.56 -0.56 -2.92
N VAL A 21 -2.76 -1.13 -2.78
CA VAL A 21 -3.11 -2.47 -3.28
C VAL A 21 -2.81 -2.67 -4.76
N PRO A 22 -3.21 -1.78 -5.70
CA PRO A 22 -2.87 -1.93 -7.10
C PRO A 22 -1.38 -1.74 -7.38
N CYS A 23 -0.65 -1.00 -6.53
CA CYS A 23 0.79 -0.80 -6.67
C CYS A 23 1.63 -1.95 -6.11
N LEU A 24 1.16 -2.69 -5.11
CA LEU A 24 1.88 -3.82 -4.49
C LEU A 24 2.51 -4.78 -5.52
N PRO A 25 1.79 -5.32 -6.53
CA PRO A 25 2.42 -6.23 -7.48
C PRO A 25 3.56 -5.57 -8.26
N HIS A 26 3.46 -4.29 -8.61
CA HIS A 26 4.53 -3.55 -9.30
C HIS A 26 5.74 -3.30 -8.40
N ILE A 27 5.51 -2.96 -7.13
CA ILE A 27 6.56 -2.78 -6.11
C ILE A 27 7.38 -4.06 -5.95
N PHE A 28 6.70 -5.20 -6.00
CA PHE A 28 7.27 -6.50 -5.72
C PHE A 28 7.84 -7.24 -6.94
N VAL A 29 7.35 -6.95 -8.14
CA VAL A 29 7.90 -7.51 -9.39
C VAL A 29 9.31 -6.97 -9.68
N SER A 30 9.62 -5.74 -9.29
CA SER A 30 10.93 -5.14 -9.56
C SER A 30 12.11 -5.81 -8.85
N ASP A 31 11.89 -6.56 -7.78
CA ASP A 31 12.97 -7.15 -6.96
C ASP A 31 13.33 -8.59 -7.37
N THR A 32 12.38 -9.33 -7.96
CA THR A 32 12.60 -10.71 -8.42
C THR A 32 12.80 -10.80 -9.92
N ASN A 33 14.06 -10.78 -10.33
CA ASN A 33 14.63 -11.54 -11.45
C ASN A 33 13.89 -11.43 -12.83
N PRO A 34 14.48 -10.81 -13.87
CA PRO A 34 13.88 -10.69 -15.22
C PRO A 34 13.65 -12.03 -15.97
N LEU A 35 13.88 -13.18 -15.32
CA LEU A 35 13.68 -14.52 -15.87
C LEU A 35 12.34 -15.16 -15.48
N LEU A 36 11.59 -14.58 -14.55
CA LEU A 36 10.21 -14.98 -14.29
C LEU A 36 9.28 -14.22 -15.24
N HIS A 37 9.17 -14.71 -16.47
CA HIS A 37 8.01 -14.49 -17.33
C HIS A 37 6.76 -15.09 -16.64
N ASP A 38 6.30 -14.45 -15.57
CA ASP A 38 5.05 -14.81 -14.92
C ASP A 38 3.92 -14.20 -15.76
N PRO A 39 3.03 -15.02 -16.36
CA PRO A 39 1.96 -14.54 -17.23
C PRO A 39 0.95 -13.63 -16.50
N THR A 40 1.03 -13.53 -15.17
CA THR A 40 0.24 -12.57 -14.37
C THR A 40 0.65 -11.11 -14.55
N LEU A 41 1.83 -10.83 -15.12
CA LEU A 41 2.24 -9.46 -15.51
C LEU A 41 1.26 -8.82 -16.50
N ALA A 42 0.63 -9.63 -17.36
CA ALA A 42 -0.36 -9.18 -18.34
C ALA A 42 -1.71 -8.79 -17.70
N THR A 43 -1.93 -9.11 -16.42
CA THR A 43 -3.16 -8.82 -15.66
C THR A 43 -2.95 -7.80 -14.56
N LEU A 44 -1.79 -7.14 -14.50
CA LEU A 44 -1.57 -6.12 -13.49
C LEU A 44 -2.49 -4.92 -13.71
N PRO A 45 -3.03 -4.33 -12.63
CA PRO A 45 -3.77 -3.10 -12.73
C PRO A 45 -2.87 -2.01 -13.34
N GLU A 46 -3.41 -1.29 -14.32
CA GLU A 46 -2.74 -0.14 -14.91
C GLU A 46 -2.66 0.97 -13.86
N VAL A 47 -1.45 1.21 -13.35
CA VAL A 47 -1.17 2.26 -12.37
C VAL A 47 -0.34 3.35 -13.02
N SER A 48 -0.70 4.61 -12.75
CA SER A 48 0.09 5.75 -13.22
C SER A 48 1.44 5.80 -12.49
N HIS A 49 2.48 6.37 -13.12
CA HIS A 49 3.81 6.49 -12.50
C HIS A 49 3.76 7.20 -11.14
N LYS A 50 3.02 8.31 -11.05
CA LYS A 50 2.76 9.01 -9.78
C LYS A 50 2.12 8.13 -8.71
N GLN A 51 1.17 7.28 -9.10
CA GLN A 51 0.48 6.38 -8.18
C GLN A 51 1.43 5.29 -7.69
N LEU A 52 2.30 4.77 -8.56
CA LEU A 52 3.33 3.81 -8.21
C LEU A 52 4.36 4.40 -7.24
N GLU A 53 4.84 5.63 -7.50
CA GLU A 53 5.74 6.35 -6.61
C GLU A 53 5.10 6.56 -5.22
N ALA A 54 3.84 7.02 -5.17
CA ALA A 54 3.12 7.15 -3.92
C ALA A 54 2.91 5.81 -3.21
N GLY A 55 2.55 4.76 -3.94
CA GLY A 55 2.40 3.40 -3.39
C GLY A 55 3.70 2.86 -2.78
N GLN A 56 4.85 3.13 -3.41
CA GLN A 56 6.17 2.79 -2.86
C GLN A 56 6.47 3.53 -1.56
N VAL A 57 6.19 4.83 -1.51
CA VAL A 57 6.40 5.63 -0.30
C VAL A 57 5.46 5.18 0.82
N LEU A 58 4.17 4.97 0.52
CA LEU A 58 3.20 4.44 1.49
C LEU A 58 3.65 3.08 2.05
N TRP A 59 4.16 2.19 1.20
CA TRP A 59 4.71 0.89 1.61
C TRP A 59 5.88 1.04 2.59
N GLN A 60 6.84 1.92 2.27
CA GLN A 60 8.02 2.17 3.12
C GLN A 60 7.65 2.82 4.45
N GLU A 61 6.69 3.76 4.46
CA GLU A 61 6.23 4.43 5.68
C GLU A 61 5.46 3.49 6.61
N LEU A 62 4.63 2.61 6.04
CA LEU A 62 3.85 1.64 6.80
C LEU A 62 4.69 0.49 7.36
N TRP A 63 5.68 0.05 6.59
CA TRP A 63 6.54 -1.06 6.97
C TRP A 63 8.03 -0.82 6.68
N PRO A 64 8.65 0.14 7.39
CA PRO A 64 10.06 0.49 7.18
C PRO A 64 11.02 -0.66 7.51
N ASP A 65 10.62 -1.57 8.40
CA ASP A 65 11.40 -2.75 8.78
C ASP A 65 11.17 -3.94 7.83
N ILE A 66 9.95 -4.08 7.27
CA ILE A 66 9.64 -5.19 6.34
C ILE A 66 10.40 -5.00 5.03
N SER A 67 10.60 -3.76 4.58
CA SER A 67 11.35 -3.50 3.35
C SER A 67 12.80 -4.02 3.37
N ARG A 68 13.30 -4.43 4.54
CA ARG A 68 14.64 -5.01 4.71
C ARG A 68 14.65 -6.53 4.88
N ASP A 69 13.51 -7.16 5.13
CA ASP A 69 13.40 -8.60 5.40
C ASP A 69 12.75 -9.34 4.22
N TYR A 70 13.58 -10.06 3.46
CA TYR A 70 13.17 -10.75 2.24
C TYR A 70 12.05 -11.80 2.45
N GLU A 71 12.07 -12.52 3.58
CA GLU A 71 11.05 -13.50 3.90
C GLU A 71 9.69 -12.84 4.18
N THR A 72 9.71 -11.73 4.92
CA THR A 72 8.51 -10.95 5.21
C THR A 72 7.97 -10.26 3.96
N VAL A 73 8.84 -9.73 3.09
CA VAL A 73 8.45 -9.23 1.76
C VAL A 73 7.79 -10.33 0.93
N THR A 74 8.37 -11.53 0.90
CA THR A 74 7.82 -12.66 0.13
C THR A 74 6.47 -13.14 0.69
N ALA A 75 6.29 -13.11 2.01
CA ALA A 75 5.01 -13.42 2.64
C ALA A 75 3.95 -12.37 2.29
N VAL A 76 4.29 -11.08 2.37
CA VAL A 76 3.37 -10.01 1.98
C VAL A 76 3.09 -10.01 0.48
N GLN A 77 4.06 -10.36 -0.36
CA GLN A 77 3.87 -10.59 -1.79
C GLN A 77 2.82 -11.65 -2.08
N LYS A 78 2.93 -12.83 -1.43
CA LYS A 78 1.96 -13.91 -1.61
C LYS A 78 0.54 -13.48 -1.22
N VAL A 79 0.45 -12.69 -0.17
CA VAL A 79 -0.80 -12.12 0.33
C VAL A 79 -1.34 -11.04 -0.63
N ALA A 80 -0.47 -10.18 -1.17
CA ALA A 80 -0.77 -9.12 -2.13
C ALA A 80 -1.12 -9.65 -3.53
N ARG A 81 -0.66 -10.86 -3.90
CA ARG A 81 -1.07 -11.58 -5.11
C ARG A 81 -2.52 -12.10 -5.06
N THR A 82 -3.19 -12.00 -3.91
CA THR A 82 -4.64 -12.22 -3.76
C THR A 82 -5.39 -10.92 -3.39
N PRO A 83 -5.26 -9.84 -4.19
CA PRO A 83 -5.83 -8.55 -3.85
C PRO A 83 -7.36 -8.56 -3.93
N ASP A 84 -7.96 -9.51 -4.65
CA ASP A 84 -9.42 -9.61 -4.84
C ASP A 84 -10.17 -10.28 -3.69
N SER A 85 -9.48 -10.77 -2.65
CA SER A 85 -10.18 -11.31 -1.48
C SER A 85 -10.80 -10.16 -0.67
N PRO A 86 -12.14 -10.05 -0.57
CA PRO A 86 -12.78 -9.01 0.24
C PRO A 86 -12.42 -9.15 1.72
N VAL A 87 -12.19 -10.38 2.18
CA VAL A 87 -11.72 -10.68 3.54
C VAL A 87 -10.32 -10.12 3.78
N TRP A 88 -9.44 -10.23 2.78
CA TRP A 88 -8.11 -9.66 2.87
C TRP A 88 -8.14 -8.14 2.96
N LYS A 89 -8.87 -7.49 2.04
CA LYS A 89 -9.02 -6.01 2.05
C LYS A 89 -9.56 -5.52 3.39
N SER A 90 -10.58 -6.19 3.93
CA SER A 90 -11.18 -5.82 5.21
C SER A 90 -10.23 -6.04 6.39
N THR A 91 -9.49 -7.16 6.42
CA THR A 91 -8.50 -7.43 7.48
C THR A 91 -7.37 -6.42 7.45
N PHE A 92 -6.89 -6.09 6.25
CA PHE A 92 -5.84 -5.11 6.04
C PHE A 92 -6.30 -3.70 6.42
N GLU A 93 -7.53 -3.32 6.07
CA GLU A 93 -8.15 -2.05 6.49
C GLU A 93 -8.28 -1.93 8.00
N GLN A 94 -8.78 -2.96 8.68
CA GLN A 94 -8.89 -2.96 10.13
C GLN A 94 -7.51 -2.87 10.81
N GLY A 95 -6.52 -3.59 10.28
CA GLY A 95 -5.14 -3.50 10.76
C GLY A 95 -4.58 -2.09 10.61
N LEU A 96 -4.78 -1.49 9.44
CA LEU A 96 -4.32 -0.13 9.14
C LEU A 96 -5.01 0.90 10.02
N ILE A 97 -6.33 0.83 10.20
CA ILE A 97 -7.09 1.69 11.13
C ILE A 97 -6.53 1.58 12.55
N SER A 98 -6.25 0.37 13.03
CA SER A 98 -5.69 0.16 14.36
C SER A 98 -4.29 0.78 14.51
N ILE A 99 -3.45 0.69 13.48
CA ILE A 99 -2.11 1.30 13.47
C ILE A 99 -2.23 2.83 13.48
N LEU A 100 -3.02 3.39 12.58
CA LEU A 100 -3.18 4.84 12.43
C LEU A 100 -3.84 5.49 13.64
N SER A 101 -4.77 4.79 14.29
CA SER A 101 -5.41 5.25 15.54
C SER A 101 -4.42 5.32 16.71
N ARG A 102 -3.34 4.55 16.67
CA ARG A 102 -2.29 4.50 17.70
C ARG A 102 -1.06 5.34 17.36
N ASN A 103 -0.92 5.73 16.09
CA ASN A 103 0.24 6.44 15.59
C ASN A 103 -0.18 7.63 14.71
N GLU A 104 -0.46 8.76 15.37
CA GLU A 104 -0.91 9.99 14.72
C GLU A 104 0.15 10.58 13.78
N ALA A 105 1.44 10.41 14.10
CA ALA A 105 2.54 10.87 13.24
C ALA A 105 2.53 10.14 11.89
N LEU A 106 2.38 8.82 11.93
CA LEU A 106 2.21 8.01 10.72
C LEU A 106 0.94 8.42 9.96
N ALA A 107 -0.18 8.62 10.66
CA ALA A 107 -1.43 9.07 10.03
C ALA A 107 -1.28 10.42 9.30
N LYS A 108 -0.54 11.38 9.88
CA LYS A 108 -0.23 12.65 9.22
C LYS A 108 0.64 12.45 7.98
N SER A 109 1.70 11.66 8.08
CA SER A 109 2.59 11.34 6.94
C SER A 109 1.80 10.75 5.77
N LEU A 110 0.95 9.74 6.02
CA LEU A 110 0.14 9.14 4.95
C LEU A 110 -0.87 10.13 4.35
N ALA A 111 -1.48 11.00 5.18
CA ALA A 111 -2.40 12.01 4.69
C ALA A 111 -1.69 13.02 3.78
N GLU A 112 -0.46 13.43 4.12
CA GLU A 112 0.36 14.31 3.29
C GLU A 112 0.74 13.66 1.96
N ILE A 113 1.13 12.38 1.97
CA ILE A 113 1.44 11.64 0.75
C ILE A 113 0.22 11.56 -0.18
N LEU A 114 -0.95 11.24 0.38
CA LEU A 114 -2.19 11.12 -0.39
C LEU A 114 -2.71 12.47 -0.90
N CYS A 115 -2.50 13.57 -0.16
CA CYS A 115 -2.86 14.91 -0.61
C CYS A 115 -1.94 15.45 -1.72
N ASN A 116 -0.71 14.94 -1.83
CA ASN A 116 0.29 15.41 -2.80
C ASN A 116 0.33 14.60 -4.11
N MET A 117 -0.49 13.56 -4.25
CA MET A 117 -0.65 12.78 -5.50
C MET A 117 -1.34 13.58 -6.61
#